data_AF-A0A2Z3JE00-F1
#
_entry.id   AF-A0A2Z3JE00-F1
#
_cell.length_a   1.000
_cell.length_b   1.000
_cell.length_c   1.000
_cell.angle_alpha   90.00
_cell.angle_beta   90.00
_cell.angle_gamma   90.00
#
_symmetry.space_group_name_H-M   'P 1'
#
loop_
_entity.id
_entity.type
_entity.pdbx_description
1 polymer ?
#
loop_
_entity_poly.entity_id
_entity_poly.type
_entity_poly.pdbx_seq_one_letter_code
_entity_poly.pdbx_strand_id
1 'polypeptide(L)'
;MTLEAFMPTAEQTFVLRVPENTPADATFYLQTGLEHHAPALPQHAFTQEGEGWVLRLDVPLGALLTYKVTRGSRKNEEGDAWGERRPDRRTVVQGPATHHVEVQSWQDVHGGAGRPSSLGAGIETLTVHSPELNDDLTVLVWTPPGYAERDERLPVLYLHDGQNVLDRATSFAGEVWAADEAASKLAEEGRPCLLVAVCVRERHRAEDYVPFAIAANGAHSSAPAYQAFLAETLKPLIDRRYRTRPEAVATAQAGSSFGGVASIYGTLTRPDVWGSCGAFSPSLWVQDGALLDFARQHPASGLRLYADMGTHEGPFVENAAAAVRQTQWFAARSAPFVKEVKLEIGLDHWHDEPAWAERFPAFLRWWLTGLPA
;
A
#
# COMPACT_ATOMS: atom_id res chain seq x y z
N MET A 1 10.62 7.23 31.23
CA MET A 1 10.56 5.76 31.37
C MET A 1 9.42 5.31 30.47
N THR A 2 9.73 4.83 29.26
CA THR A 2 8.72 4.37 28.29
C THR A 2 8.15 3.02 28.76
N LEU A 3 6.87 2.76 28.45
CA LEU A 3 6.14 1.53 28.80
C LEU A 3 6.82 0.22 28.32
N GLU A 4 7.80 0.32 27.42
CA GLU A 4 8.58 -0.79 26.87
C GLU A 4 9.45 -1.51 27.91
N ALA A 5 9.83 -0.85 29.01
CA ALA A 5 10.78 -1.41 29.98
C ALA A 5 10.24 -2.57 30.86
N PHE A 6 8.98 -3.00 30.67
CA PHE A 6 8.33 -4.03 31.51
C PHE A 6 7.55 -5.09 30.72
N MET A 7 7.62 -5.10 29.39
CA MET A 7 6.93 -6.16 28.63
C MET A 7 7.71 -7.48 28.76
N PRO A 8 7.05 -8.61 29.08
CA PRO A 8 7.71 -9.91 29.04
C PRO A 8 8.24 -10.17 27.63
N THR A 9 9.45 -10.70 27.53
CA THR A 9 10.10 -11.05 26.26
C THR A 9 10.13 -12.55 26.06
N ALA A 10 10.37 -12.97 24.82
CA ALA A 10 10.67 -14.35 24.47
C ALA A 10 11.82 -14.43 23.47
N GLU A 11 12.73 -15.38 23.70
CA GLU A 11 13.87 -15.62 22.82
C GLU A 11 13.42 -16.06 21.42
N GLN A 12 13.81 -15.29 20.41
CA GLN A 12 13.67 -15.61 18.99
C GLN A 12 15.05 -16.00 18.44
N THR A 13 15.19 -17.24 18.00
CA THR A 13 16.41 -17.74 17.36
C THR A 13 16.26 -17.63 15.84
N PHE A 14 17.20 -17.00 15.15
CA PHE A 14 17.26 -16.90 13.70
C PHE A 14 18.45 -17.69 13.18
N VAL A 15 18.19 -18.67 12.32
CA VAL A 15 19.21 -19.52 11.69
C VAL A 15 19.31 -19.14 10.22
N LEU A 16 20.42 -18.50 9.86
CA LEU A 16 20.64 -17.90 8.55
C LEU A 16 21.44 -18.83 7.63
N ARG A 17 20.94 -18.96 6.39
CA ARG A 17 21.64 -19.52 5.23
C ARG A 17 21.73 -18.46 4.14
N VAL A 18 22.92 -18.30 3.56
CA VAL A 18 23.22 -17.30 2.52
C VAL A 18 23.66 -17.98 1.22
N PRO A 19 23.45 -17.35 0.06
CA PRO A 19 23.77 -17.95 -1.24
C PRO A 19 25.29 -17.98 -1.50
N GLU A 20 25.75 -18.84 -2.40
CA GLU A 20 27.19 -19.02 -2.70
C GLU A 20 27.89 -17.74 -3.18
N ASN A 21 27.16 -16.83 -3.82
CA ASN A 21 27.69 -15.55 -4.30
C ASN A 21 27.81 -14.47 -3.19
N THR A 22 27.60 -14.83 -1.92
CA THR A 22 27.77 -13.92 -0.78
C THR A 22 29.25 -13.57 -0.58
N PRO A 23 29.61 -12.27 -0.44
CA PRO A 23 30.99 -11.89 -0.15
C PRO A 23 31.54 -12.54 1.14
N ALA A 24 32.75 -13.09 1.05
CA ALA A 24 33.32 -13.98 2.06
C ALA A 24 33.60 -13.31 3.42
N ASP A 25 33.74 -11.99 3.47
CA ASP A 25 34.01 -11.18 4.66
C ASP A 25 32.77 -10.41 5.16
N ALA A 26 31.58 -10.77 4.66
CA ALA A 26 30.34 -10.11 5.04
C ALA A 26 29.96 -10.38 6.51
N THR A 27 29.63 -9.31 7.23
CA THR A 27 28.88 -9.39 8.48
C THR A 27 27.40 -9.30 8.17
N PHE A 28 26.61 -10.19 8.77
CA PHE A 28 25.15 -10.21 8.61
C PHE A 28 24.47 -9.58 9.81
N TYR A 29 23.43 -8.81 9.56
CA TYR A 29 22.58 -8.22 10.58
C TYR A 29 21.11 -8.53 10.31
N LEU A 30 20.33 -8.66 11.38
CA LEU A 30 18.88 -8.69 11.29
C LEU A 30 18.31 -7.28 11.49
N GLN A 31 17.74 -6.71 10.43
CA GLN A 31 16.93 -5.50 10.55
C GLN A 31 15.53 -5.91 10.99
N THR A 32 14.94 -5.18 11.92
CA THR A 32 13.55 -5.39 12.33
C THR A 32 12.73 -4.10 12.30
N GLY A 33 11.42 -4.25 12.18
CA GLY A 33 10.48 -3.12 12.25
C GLY A 33 10.45 -2.42 13.61
N LEU A 34 10.83 -3.11 14.70
CA LEU A 34 10.86 -2.52 16.05
C LEU A 34 11.94 -1.45 16.18
N GLU A 35 13.07 -1.61 15.51
CA GLU A 35 14.19 -0.65 15.50
C GLU A 35 14.24 0.17 14.20
N HIS A 36 13.07 0.45 13.61
CA HIS A 36 12.92 1.27 12.40
C HIS A 36 13.81 0.81 11.23
N HIS A 37 14.05 -0.50 11.10
CA HIS A 37 14.90 -1.10 10.08
C HIS A 37 16.33 -0.52 10.04
N ALA A 38 16.91 -0.28 11.23
CA ALA A 38 18.31 0.13 11.33
C ALA A 38 19.25 -0.97 10.75
N PRO A 39 20.16 -0.64 9.82
CA PRO A 39 20.79 -1.64 8.97
C PRO A 39 22.01 -2.37 9.55
N ALA A 40 22.53 -1.95 10.70
CA ALA A 40 23.80 -2.46 11.22
C ALA A 40 23.88 -2.39 12.74
N LEU A 41 22.79 -2.72 13.43
CA LEU A 41 22.78 -2.73 14.89
C LEU A 41 23.70 -3.85 15.42
N PRO A 42 24.75 -3.54 16.20
CA PRO A 42 25.69 -4.55 16.68
C PRO A 42 25.03 -5.69 17.46
N GLN A 43 24.01 -5.39 18.25
CA GLN A 43 23.25 -6.38 19.01
C GLN A 43 22.40 -7.32 18.12
N HIS A 44 22.22 -6.99 16.83
CA HIS A 44 21.50 -7.81 15.85
C HIS A 44 22.47 -8.47 14.85
N ALA A 45 23.77 -8.47 15.12
CA ALA A 45 24.75 -9.14 14.28
C ALA A 45 24.65 -10.65 14.48
N PHE A 46 24.60 -11.40 13.38
CA PHE A 46 24.66 -12.85 13.45
C PHE A 46 26.08 -13.32 13.81
N THR A 47 26.17 -14.41 14.56
CA THR A 47 27.43 -15.09 14.90
C THR A 47 27.53 -16.41 14.17
N GLN A 48 28.73 -16.75 13.69
CA GLN A 48 28.96 -18.03 13.02
C GLN A 48 28.93 -19.17 14.04
N GLU A 49 28.07 -20.17 13.80
CA GLU A 49 27.95 -21.40 14.58
C GLU A 49 27.97 -22.60 13.62
N GLY A 50 29.09 -23.34 13.59
CA GLY A 50 29.30 -24.40 12.60
C GLY A 50 29.39 -23.87 11.17
N GLU A 51 28.61 -24.45 10.25
CA GLU A 51 28.54 -24.02 8.84
C GLU A 51 27.51 -22.90 8.59
N GLY A 52 26.81 -22.43 9.63
CA GLY A 52 25.75 -21.43 9.51
C GLY A 52 25.96 -20.21 10.41
N TRP A 53 25.00 -19.31 10.36
CA TRP A 53 24.97 -18.10 11.18
C TRP A 53 23.72 -18.09 12.05
N VAL A 54 23.88 -17.74 13.32
CA VAL A 54 22.79 -17.73 14.29
C VAL A 54 22.74 -16.39 14.99
N LEU A 55 21.53 -15.90 15.21
CA LEU A 55 21.23 -14.75 16.05
C LEU A 55 20.13 -15.13 17.04
N ARG A 56 20.25 -14.74 18.30
CA ARG A 56 19.21 -14.90 19.32
C ARG A 56 18.86 -13.53 19.87
N LEU A 57 17.58 -13.18 19.85
CA LEU A 57 17.07 -11.90 20.34
C LEU A 57 15.93 -12.13 21.32
N ASP A 58 15.94 -11.44 22.45
CA ASP A 58 14.77 -11.32 23.31
C ASP A 58 13.82 -10.28 22.72
N VAL A 59 12.67 -10.73 22.22
CA VAL A 59 11.67 -9.85 21.60
C VAL A 59 10.42 -9.78 22.48
N PRO A 60 9.80 -8.61 22.71
CA PRO A 60 8.60 -8.53 23.54
C PRO A 60 7.46 -9.40 23.01
N LEU A 61 6.74 -10.06 23.93
CA LEU A 61 5.52 -10.78 23.61
C LEU A 61 4.48 -9.81 23.02
N GLY A 62 3.75 -10.26 22.01
CA GLY A 62 2.80 -9.44 21.25
C GLY A 62 3.44 -8.58 20.16
N ALA A 63 4.76 -8.62 19.97
CA ALA A 63 5.40 -7.94 18.85
C ALA A 63 4.93 -8.51 17.50
N LEU A 64 4.60 -7.60 16.60
CA LEU A 64 4.34 -7.87 15.19
C LEU A 64 5.67 -7.70 14.44
N LEU A 65 6.52 -8.70 14.57
CA LEU A 65 7.91 -8.61 14.14
C LEU A 65 7.99 -8.75 12.62
N THR A 66 8.35 -7.66 11.94
CA THR A 66 8.85 -7.67 10.56
C THR A 66 10.36 -7.69 10.57
N TYR A 67 10.99 -8.47 9.68
CA TYR A 67 12.45 -8.57 9.64
C TYR A 67 13.03 -8.94 8.27
N LYS A 68 14.29 -8.54 8.08
CA LYS A 68 15.12 -8.86 6.91
C LYS A 68 16.60 -8.97 7.27
N VAL A 69 17.34 -9.64 6.41
CA VAL A 69 18.81 -9.73 6.52
C VAL A 69 19.48 -8.67 5.66
N THR A 70 20.57 -8.11 6.17
CA THR A 70 21.40 -7.12 5.49
C THR A 70 22.87 -7.36 5.79
N ARG A 71 23.74 -6.76 4.97
CA ARG A 71 25.19 -6.72 5.17
C ARG A 71 25.68 -5.34 5.63
N GLY A 72 24.85 -4.63 6.38
CA GLY A 72 25.20 -3.36 7.04
C GLY A 72 24.62 -2.09 6.38
N SER A 73 23.85 -2.22 5.28
CA SER A 73 23.21 -1.09 4.61
C SER A 73 21.94 -1.49 3.87
N ARG A 74 21.09 -0.51 3.53
CA ARG A 74 19.91 -0.76 2.67
C ARG A 74 20.26 -1.20 1.25
N LYS A 75 21.48 -0.92 0.78
CA LYS A 75 21.93 -1.29 -0.58
C LYS A 75 22.29 -2.77 -0.68
N ASN A 76 22.71 -3.37 0.44
CA ASN A 76 23.15 -4.77 0.52
C ASN A 76 22.21 -5.59 1.42
N GLU A 77 20.93 -5.23 1.40
CA GLU A 77 19.82 -6.01 1.95
C GLU A 77 19.56 -7.25 1.09
N GLU A 78 18.97 -8.28 1.70
CA GLU A 78 18.52 -9.46 0.98
C GLU A 78 17.56 -9.09 -0.17
N GLY A 79 17.72 -9.79 -1.28
CA GLY A 79 16.85 -9.70 -2.46
C GLY A 79 16.07 -10.98 -2.70
N ASP A 80 15.14 -10.92 -3.64
CA ASP A 80 14.46 -12.08 -4.22
C ASP A 80 15.37 -12.83 -5.21
N ALA A 81 14.87 -13.86 -5.90
CA ALA A 81 15.64 -14.63 -6.86
C ALA A 81 16.26 -13.80 -8.02
N TRP A 82 15.78 -12.59 -8.28
CA TRP A 82 16.28 -11.69 -9.33
C TRP A 82 17.28 -10.65 -8.81
N GLY A 83 17.52 -10.60 -7.50
CA GLY A 83 18.33 -9.52 -6.90
C GLY A 83 17.52 -8.30 -6.52
N GLU A 84 16.20 -8.31 -6.71
CA GLU A 84 15.34 -7.16 -6.44
C GLU A 84 14.88 -7.15 -4.98
N ARG A 85 14.40 -5.99 -4.53
CA ARG A 85 13.82 -5.84 -3.20
C ARG A 85 12.69 -6.85 -3.01
N ARG A 86 12.74 -7.61 -1.91
CA ARG A 86 11.69 -8.54 -1.47
C ARG A 86 10.87 -7.98 -0.31
N PRO A 87 9.69 -8.55 0.03
CA PRO A 87 8.93 -8.15 1.21
C PRO A 87 9.62 -8.57 2.51
N ASP A 88 9.29 -7.91 3.61
CA ASP A 88 9.75 -8.34 4.93
C ASP A 88 9.19 -9.71 5.28
N ARG A 89 9.94 -10.46 6.09
CA ARG A 89 9.42 -11.65 6.77
C ARG A 89 8.64 -11.17 7.99
N ARG A 90 7.59 -11.90 8.37
CA ARG A 90 6.67 -11.46 9.43
C ARG A 90 6.33 -12.60 10.37
N THR A 91 6.23 -12.30 11.66
CA THR A 91 5.78 -13.24 12.70
C THR A 91 5.16 -12.50 13.87
N VAL A 92 4.21 -13.13 14.55
CA VAL A 92 3.72 -12.65 15.85
C VAL A 92 4.51 -13.33 16.95
N VAL A 93 5.08 -12.56 17.87
CA VAL A 93 5.86 -13.11 18.98
C VAL A 93 4.93 -13.54 20.10
N GLN A 94 4.66 -14.84 20.20
CA GLN A 94 3.80 -15.41 21.25
C GLN A 94 4.58 -16.21 22.32
N GLY A 95 5.85 -16.49 22.06
CA GLY A 95 6.72 -17.29 22.90
C GLY A 95 8.03 -17.59 22.17
N PRO A 96 8.91 -18.42 22.77
CA PRO A 96 10.18 -18.76 22.14
C PRO A 96 9.98 -19.47 20.80
N ALA A 97 10.76 -19.10 19.78
CA ALA A 97 10.64 -19.69 18.45
C ALA A 97 11.99 -19.72 17.71
N THR A 98 12.09 -20.60 16.71
CA THR A 98 13.22 -20.66 15.78
C THR A 98 12.75 -20.36 14.36
N HIS A 99 13.43 -19.41 13.71
CA HIS A 99 13.16 -18.91 12.36
C HIS A 99 14.30 -19.32 11.45
N HIS A 100 14.01 -20.13 10.43
CA HIS A 100 14.99 -20.45 9.39
C HIS A 100 14.93 -19.40 8.29
N VAL A 101 16.02 -18.69 8.09
CA VAL A 101 16.13 -17.57 7.16
C VAL A 101 17.05 -17.96 6.02
N GLU A 102 16.47 -18.12 4.83
CA GLU A 102 17.22 -18.39 3.61
C GLU A 102 17.22 -17.12 2.74
N VAL A 103 18.41 -16.55 2.55
CA VAL A 103 18.63 -15.42 1.64
C VAL A 103 18.78 -15.98 0.23
N GLN A 104 17.95 -15.52 -0.72
CA GLN A 104 17.99 -15.98 -2.11
C GLN A 104 19.08 -15.27 -2.91
N SER A 105 19.24 -13.96 -2.68
CA SER A 105 20.24 -13.12 -3.35
C SER A 105 20.50 -11.85 -2.53
N TRP A 106 21.36 -10.96 -3.07
CA TRP A 106 21.65 -9.65 -2.51
C TRP A 106 21.37 -8.54 -3.51
N GLN A 107 20.79 -7.43 -3.03
CA GLN A 107 20.42 -6.27 -3.84
C GLN A 107 21.61 -5.53 -4.50
N ASP A 108 22.85 -5.88 -4.19
CA ASP A 108 24.08 -5.28 -4.72
C ASP A 108 25.01 -6.27 -5.44
N VAL A 109 24.67 -7.56 -5.50
CA VAL A 109 25.52 -8.62 -6.10
C VAL A 109 24.86 -9.23 -7.35
N HIS A 110 23.73 -8.69 -7.79
CA HIS A 110 23.00 -9.22 -8.93
C HIS A 110 23.69 -8.89 -10.27
N GLY A 111 23.65 -9.86 -11.19
CA GLY A 111 24.18 -9.76 -12.54
C GLY A 111 23.13 -9.96 -13.63
N GLY A 112 21.84 -9.65 -13.37
CA GLY A 112 20.72 -10.06 -14.21
C GLY A 112 19.57 -9.05 -14.37
N ALA A 113 18.67 -9.34 -15.30
CA ALA A 113 17.75 -8.46 -16.05
C ALA A 113 16.58 -7.78 -15.28
N GLY A 114 16.60 -7.77 -13.94
CA GLY A 114 15.48 -7.33 -13.11
C GLY A 114 14.32 -8.34 -13.06
N ARG A 115 13.32 -8.08 -12.21
CA ARG A 115 12.11 -8.90 -12.11
C ARG A 115 11.31 -8.84 -13.42
N PRO A 116 10.80 -9.96 -13.95
CA PRO A 116 9.99 -9.96 -15.16
C PRO A 116 8.68 -9.20 -14.92
N SER A 117 8.23 -8.44 -15.93
CA SER A 117 6.94 -7.76 -15.88
C SER A 117 5.80 -8.76 -15.76
N SER A 118 4.83 -8.45 -14.91
CA SER A 118 3.57 -9.18 -14.74
C SER A 118 2.38 -8.45 -15.35
N LEU A 119 2.60 -7.39 -16.14
CA LEU A 119 1.51 -6.65 -16.78
C LEU A 119 0.66 -7.58 -17.64
N GLY A 120 -0.63 -7.63 -17.34
CA GLY A 120 -1.62 -8.29 -18.18
C GLY A 120 -1.85 -7.57 -19.52
N ALA A 121 -2.60 -8.22 -20.40
CA ALA A 121 -3.08 -7.59 -21.62
C ALA A 121 -4.05 -6.44 -21.31
N GLY A 122 -4.17 -5.47 -22.23
CA GLY A 122 -5.11 -4.35 -22.10
C GLY A 122 -4.64 -3.19 -21.23
N ILE A 123 -3.35 -3.17 -20.86
CA ILE A 123 -2.72 -2.06 -20.12
C ILE A 123 -2.00 -1.12 -21.09
N GLU A 124 -2.35 0.16 -21.03
CA GLU A 124 -1.67 1.25 -21.71
C GLU A 124 -0.93 2.13 -20.70
N THR A 125 0.34 2.45 -20.97
CA THR A 125 1.11 3.40 -20.16
C THR A 125 1.07 4.77 -20.82
N LEU A 126 0.65 5.77 -20.07
CA LEU A 126 0.56 7.17 -20.49
C LEU A 126 1.56 8.00 -19.67
N THR A 127 2.21 8.95 -20.34
CA THR A 127 2.85 10.09 -19.68
C THR A 127 1.90 11.27 -19.77
N VAL A 128 1.47 11.79 -18.62
CA VAL A 128 0.50 12.89 -18.52
C VAL A 128 1.16 14.08 -17.85
N HIS A 129 1.28 15.19 -18.58
CA HIS A 129 1.73 16.44 -18.01
C HIS A 129 0.65 17.03 -17.08
N SER A 130 1.03 17.36 -15.85
CA SER A 130 0.21 18.07 -14.87
C SER A 130 0.63 19.54 -14.79
N PRO A 131 -0.21 20.47 -15.26
CA PRO A 131 -0.01 21.90 -15.00
C PRO A 131 -0.07 22.25 -13.51
N GLU A 132 -0.86 21.52 -12.72
CA GLU A 132 -1.08 21.77 -11.29
C GLU A 132 0.16 21.44 -10.45
N LEU A 133 0.90 20.41 -10.85
CA LEU A 133 2.13 19.97 -10.19
C LEU A 133 3.39 20.44 -10.92
N ASN A 134 3.24 20.96 -12.14
CA ASN A 134 4.32 21.31 -13.06
C ASN A 134 5.30 20.13 -13.26
N ASP A 135 4.75 18.96 -13.55
CA ASP A 135 5.49 17.70 -13.65
C ASP A 135 4.77 16.69 -14.55
N ASP A 136 5.49 15.67 -15.01
CA ASP A 136 4.92 14.57 -15.80
C ASP A 136 4.68 13.35 -14.91
N LEU A 137 3.48 12.80 -14.97
CA LEU A 137 3.09 11.60 -14.21
C LEU A 137 2.94 10.40 -15.14
N THR A 138 3.39 9.24 -14.66
CA THR A 138 3.12 7.97 -15.32
C THR A 138 1.76 7.45 -14.86
N VAL A 139 0.89 7.13 -15.81
CA VAL A 139 -0.45 6.61 -15.56
C VAL A 139 -0.63 5.31 -16.35
N LEU A 140 -1.02 4.25 -15.65
CA LEU A 140 -1.38 2.97 -16.23
C LEU A 140 -2.90 2.90 -16.38
N VAL A 141 -3.39 2.66 -17.59
CA VAL A 141 -4.82 2.48 -17.85
C VAL A 141 -5.06 1.03 -18.25
N TRP A 142 -5.83 0.31 -17.44
CA TRP A 142 -6.29 -1.04 -17.78
C TRP A 142 -7.72 -0.99 -18.31
N THR A 143 -7.95 -1.74 -19.39
CA THR A 143 -9.27 -1.95 -19.99
C THR A 143 -9.65 -3.43 -19.96
N PRO A 144 -10.93 -3.77 -19.74
CA PRO A 144 -11.35 -5.16 -19.60
C PRO A 144 -11.25 -5.91 -20.94
N PRO A 145 -11.12 -7.25 -20.91
CA PRO A 145 -11.15 -8.08 -22.11
C PRO A 145 -12.36 -7.79 -23.00
N GLY A 146 -12.13 -7.68 -24.32
CA GLY A 146 -13.16 -7.35 -25.30
C GLY A 146 -13.58 -5.87 -25.32
N TYR A 147 -12.88 -4.98 -24.59
CA TYR A 147 -13.21 -3.55 -24.55
C TYR A 147 -13.31 -2.91 -25.94
N ALA A 148 -12.38 -3.21 -26.84
CA ALA A 148 -12.35 -2.66 -28.20
C ALA A 148 -13.57 -3.04 -29.06
N GLU A 149 -14.25 -4.12 -28.72
CA GLU A 149 -15.37 -4.70 -29.48
C GLU A 149 -16.73 -4.25 -28.93
N ARG A 150 -16.75 -3.48 -27.83
CA ARG A 150 -17.95 -3.02 -27.14
C ARG A 150 -18.08 -1.51 -27.20
N ASP A 151 -19.30 -1.02 -27.44
CA ASP A 151 -19.66 0.40 -27.38
C ASP A 151 -20.08 0.87 -25.97
N GLU A 152 -20.09 -0.04 -24.99
CA GLU A 152 -20.48 0.25 -23.63
C GLU A 152 -19.55 1.27 -22.95
N ARG A 153 -20.15 2.24 -22.25
CA ARG A 153 -19.44 3.17 -21.38
C ARG A 153 -19.31 2.57 -19.98
N LEU A 154 -18.10 2.57 -19.44
CA LEU A 154 -17.78 1.85 -18.22
C LEU A 154 -17.47 2.79 -17.05
N PRO A 155 -17.79 2.38 -15.80
CA PRO A 155 -17.34 3.08 -14.61
C PRO A 155 -15.81 3.02 -14.48
N VAL A 156 -15.22 4.01 -13.80
CA VAL A 156 -13.76 4.17 -13.71
C VAL A 156 -13.30 4.23 -12.27
N LEU A 157 -12.33 3.39 -11.92
CA LEU A 157 -11.64 3.42 -10.63
C LEU A 157 -10.24 4.00 -10.80
N TYR A 158 -9.96 5.09 -10.09
CA TYR A 158 -8.65 5.70 -10.02
C TYR A 158 -7.91 5.14 -8.80
N LEU A 159 -6.70 4.63 -9.03
CA LEU A 159 -5.88 3.99 -8.01
C LEU A 159 -4.60 4.80 -7.79
N HIS A 160 -4.32 5.10 -6.53
CA HIS A 160 -3.03 5.64 -6.11
C HIS A 160 -1.96 4.54 -6.11
N ASP A 161 -0.68 4.94 -6.12
CA ASP A 161 0.46 4.02 -6.08
C ASP A 161 0.51 3.05 -7.27
N GLY A 162 0.24 3.56 -8.48
CA GLY A 162 0.06 2.74 -9.68
C GLY A 162 1.18 1.74 -9.97
N GLN A 163 2.42 2.06 -9.58
CA GLN A 163 3.57 1.17 -9.68
C GLN A 163 3.42 -0.14 -8.87
N ASN A 164 2.60 -0.14 -7.82
CA ASN A 164 2.30 -1.29 -6.95
C ASN A 164 0.96 -1.97 -7.29
N VAL A 165 0.21 -1.47 -8.28
CA VAL A 165 -1.17 -1.94 -8.52
C VAL A 165 -1.22 -3.09 -9.52
N LEU A 166 -0.40 -3.02 -10.59
CA LEU A 166 -0.55 -3.88 -11.78
C LEU A 166 0.70 -4.69 -12.14
N ASP A 167 1.91 -4.17 -11.93
CA ASP A 167 3.15 -4.82 -12.38
C ASP A 167 4.10 -5.12 -11.22
N ARG A 168 4.40 -6.41 -11.01
CA ARG A 168 5.41 -6.86 -10.05
C ARG A 168 6.79 -6.29 -10.38
N ALA A 169 7.13 -6.10 -11.66
CA ALA A 169 8.44 -5.56 -12.04
C ALA A 169 8.65 -4.11 -11.59
N THR A 170 7.58 -3.31 -11.54
CA THR A 170 7.67 -1.92 -11.08
C THR A 170 7.30 -1.74 -9.60
N SER A 171 6.81 -2.79 -8.95
CA SER A 171 6.35 -2.70 -7.56
C SER A 171 7.50 -2.66 -6.57
N PHE A 172 7.25 -1.99 -5.45
CA PHE A 172 8.26 -1.72 -4.43
C PHE A 172 9.01 -2.99 -3.97
N ALA A 173 8.31 -4.10 -3.79
CA ALA A 173 8.88 -5.32 -3.24
C ALA A 173 8.46 -6.61 -3.97
N GLY A 174 7.93 -6.52 -5.19
CA GLY A 174 7.52 -7.68 -6.00
C GLY A 174 6.12 -8.20 -5.75
N GLU A 175 5.41 -7.57 -4.82
CA GLU A 175 4.00 -7.80 -4.57
C GLU A 175 3.17 -6.67 -5.16
N VAL A 176 1.97 -6.98 -5.60
CA VAL A 176 1.03 -6.04 -6.20
C VAL A 176 -0.38 -6.31 -5.72
N TRP A 177 -1.26 -5.33 -5.91
CA TRP A 177 -2.68 -5.49 -5.64
C TRP A 177 -3.37 -6.47 -6.60
N ALA A 178 -2.78 -6.70 -7.78
CA ALA A 178 -3.38 -7.49 -8.86
C ALA A 178 -4.80 -6.99 -9.20
N ALA A 179 -4.96 -5.66 -9.27
CA ALA A 179 -6.27 -5.05 -9.41
C ALA A 179 -6.95 -5.40 -10.75
N ASP A 180 -6.17 -5.57 -11.80
CA ASP A 180 -6.61 -6.04 -13.12
C ASP A 180 -7.13 -7.46 -13.09
N GLU A 181 -6.52 -8.37 -12.33
CA GLU A 181 -7.04 -9.73 -12.14
C GLU A 181 -8.40 -9.73 -11.42
N ALA A 182 -8.52 -8.92 -10.37
CA ALA A 182 -9.79 -8.76 -9.64
C ALA A 182 -10.88 -8.13 -10.53
N ALA A 183 -10.52 -7.12 -11.33
CA ALA A 183 -11.44 -6.49 -12.27
C ALA A 183 -11.82 -7.41 -13.44
N SER A 184 -10.90 -8.24 -13.93
CA SER A 184 -11.16 -9.23 -14.97
C SER A 184 -12.24 -10.23 -14.52
N LYS A 185 -12.14 -10.75 -13.29
CA LYS A 185 -13.14 -11.67 -12.72
C LYS A 185 -14.52 -11.02 -12.65
N LEU A 186 -14.61 -9.75 -12.23
CA LEU A 186 -15.90 -9.04 -12.21
C LEU A 186 -16.42 -8.70 -13.61
N ALA A 187 -15.55 -8.45 -14.58
CA ALA A 187 -15.94 -8.26 -15.97
C ALA A 187 -16.57 -9.53 -16.56
N GLU A 188 -16.03 -10.72 -16.25
CA GLU A 188 -16.62 -12.02 -16.62
C GLU A 188 -18.01 -12.23 -15.99
N GLU A 189 -18.24 -11.69 -14.79
CA GLU A 189 -19.54 -11.67 -14.12
C GLU A 189 -20.50 -10.59 -14.64
N GLY A 190 -20.15 -9.88 -15.73
CA GLY A 190 -20.98 -8.84 -16.34
C GLY A 190 -20.91 -7.49 -15.63
N ARG A 191 -19.86 -7.23 -14.86
CA ARG A 191 -19.61 -5.96 -14.15
C ARG A 191 -18.24 -5.34 -14.54
N PRO A 192 -18.01 -5.04 -15.83
CA PRO A 192 -16.75 -4.44 -16.27
C PRO A 192 -16.53 -3.02 -15.73
N CYS A 193 -15.27 -2.64 -15.54
CA CYS A 193 -14.83 -1.28 -15.22
C CYS A 193 -13.50 -0.96 -15.89
N LEU A 194 -13.08 0.31 -15.88
CA LEU A 194 -11.70 0.70 -16.19
C LEU A 194 -10.93 0.93 -14.89
N LEU A 195 -9.63 0.66 -14.92
CA LEU A 195 -8.69 1.05 -13.87
C LEU A 195 -7.75 2.12 -14.41
N VAL A 196 -7.56 3.19 -13.64
CA VAL A 196 -6.59 4.26 -13.93
C VAL A 196 -5.64 4.36 -12.73
N ALA A 197 -4.48 3.74 -12.84
CA ALA A 197 -3.48 3.64 -11.78
C ALA A 197 -2.40 4.72 -11.96
N VAL A 198 -2.29 5.64 -11.00
CA VAL A 198 -1.39 6.81 -11.05
C VAL A 198 -0.13 6.49 -10.25
N CYS A 199 1.02 6.39 -10.93
CA CYS A 199 2.29 6.16 -10.28
C CYS A 199 2.70 7.37 -9.43
N VAL A 200 3.37 7.12 -8.31
CA VAL A 200 3.85 8.19 -7.44
C VAL A 200 4.97 8.98 -8.07
N ARG A 201 5.01 10.29 -7.77
CA ARG A 201 6.22 11.10 -7.93
C ARG A 201 7.11 10.81 -6.74
N GLU A 202 7.96 9.80 -6.85
CA GLU A 202 8.67 9.13 -5.74
C GLU A 202 8.91 9.99 -4.48
N ARG A 203 9.75 11.03 -4.58
CA ARG A 203 10.13 11.87 -3.43
C ARG A 203 8.99 12.74 -2.87
N HIS A 204 7.94 12.94 -3.66
CA HIS A 204 6.79 13.77 -3.37
C HIS A 204 5.57 12.96 -2.88
N ARG A 205 5.64 11.62 -2.76
CA ARG A 205 4.47 10.80 -2.36
C ARG A 205 3.77 11.32 -1.11
N ALA A 206 4.52 11.65 -0.06
CA ALA A 206 3.94 12.18 1.18
C ALA A 206 3.39 13.61 1.00
N GLU A 207 4.03 14.44 0.17
CA GLU A 207 3.57 15.80 -0.16
C GLU A 207 2.25 15.75 -0.94
N ASP A 208 2.16 14.87 -1.94
CA ASP A 208 1.02 14.72 -2.84
C ASP A 208 -0.18 14.05 -2.15
N TYR A 209 0.03 13.19 -1.15
CA TYR A 209 -1.04 12.39 -0.55
C TYR A 209 -1.54 12.92 0.79
N VAL A 210 -0.70 13.60 1.57
CA VAL A 210 -1.06 14.05 2.91
C VAL A 210 -1.39 15.55 2.89
N PRO A 211 -2.65 15.95 3.15
CA PRO A 211 -3.09 17.35 3.11
C PRO A 211 -2.69 18.17 4.35
N PHE A 212 -1.88 17.59 5.23
CA PHE A 212 -1.50 18.16 6.53
C PHE A 212 0.02 18.27 6.63
N ALA A 213 0.51 19.26 7.38
CA ALA A 213 1.93 19.43 7.61
C ALA A 213 2.46 18.33 8.57
N ILE A 214 3.32 17.44 8.07
CA ILE A 214 3.96 16.39 8.88
C ILE A 214 5.45 16.30 8.55
N ALA A 215 6.23 15.65 9.42
CA ALA A 215 7.66 15.48 9.17
C ALA A 215 7.93 14.75 7.83
N ALA A 216 7.10 13.75 7.48
CA ALA A 216 7.29 12.95 6.28
C ALA A 216 7.11 13.71 4.96
N ASN A 217 6.44 14.87 4.96
CA ASN A 217 6.29 15.74 3.80
C ASN A 217 7.04 17.08 3.95
N GLY A 218 8.01 17.15 4.87
CA GLY A 218 8.76 18.38 5.12
C GLY A 218 7.89 19.54 5.60
N ALA A 219 6.75 19.26 6.23
CA ALA A 219 5.71 20.23 6.60
C ALA A 219 5.11 21.01 5.40
N HIS A 220 5.19 20.44 4.19
CA HIS A 220 4.64 21.00 2.97
C HIS A 220 3.70 19.99 2.30
N SER A 221 2.56 20.46 1.78
CA SER A 221 1.57 19.60 1.13
C SER A 221 1.24 20.13 -0.27
N SER A 222 1.41 19.26 -1.26
CA SER A 222 0.90 19.42 -2.64
C SER A 222 -0.42 18.66 -2.84
N ALA A 223 -1.01 18.04 -1.81
CA ALA A 223 -2.24 17.27 -1.94
C ALA A 223 -3.41 18.00 -2.61
N PRO A 224 -3.65 19.32 -2.36
CA PRO A 224 -4.65 20.07 -3.13
C PRO A 224 -4.34 20.12 -4.63
N ALA A 225 -3.08 20.33 -5.01
CA ALA A 225 -2.64 20.37 -6.41
C ALA A 225 -2.71 18.99 -7.07
N TYR A 226 -2.35 17.93 -6.34
CA TYR A 226 -2.48 16.56 -6.80
C TYR A 226 -3.94 16.18 -7.03
N GLN A 227 -4.85 16.55 -6.13
CA GLN A 227 -6.28 16.30 -6.33
C GLN A 227 -6.88 17.14 -7.45
N ALA A 228 -6.40 18.38 -7.64
CA ALA A 228 -6.77 19.21 -8.80
C ALA A 228 -6.30 18.55 -10.10
N PHE A 229 -5.06 18.04 -10.18
CA PHE A 229 -4.58 17.28 -11.32
C PHE A 229 -5.49 16.09 -11.65
N LEU A 230 -5.84 15.27 -10.65
CA LEU A 230 -6.71 14.11 -10.88
C LEU A 230 -8.08 14.54 -11.45
N ALA A 231 -8.67 15.59 -10.88
CA ALA A 231 -10.03 16.02 -11.19
C ALA A 231 -10.14 16.86 -12.49
N GLU A 232 -9.14 17.69 -12.77
CA GLU A 232 -9.21 18.76 -13.78
C GLU A 232 -8.37 18.46 -15.02
N THR A 233 -7.33 17.64 -14.88
CA THR A 233 -6.43 17.28 -15.98
C THR A 233 -6.58 15.80 -16.36
N LEU A 234 -6.35 14.89 -15.42
CA LEU A 234 -6.31 13.46 -15.72
C LEU A 234 -7.69 12.92 -16.10
N LYS A 235 -8.71 13.13 -15.26
CA LYS A 235 -10.04 12.59 -15.54
C LYS A 235 -10.62 13.10 -16.87
N PRO A 236 -10.56 14.39 -17.22
CA PRO A 236 -11.01 14.86 -18.54
C PRO A 236 -10.21 14.29 -19.72
N LEU A 237 -8.92 13.98 -19.54
CA LEU A 237 -8.13 13.26 -20.54
C LEU A 237 -8.64 11.83 -20.74
N ILE A 238 -8.87 11.11 -19.62
CA ILE A 238 -9.38 9.73 -19.65
C ILE A 238 -10.78 9.69 -20.27
N ASP A 239 -11.71 10.57 -19.86
CA ASP A 239 -13.08 10.62 -20.37
C ASP A 239 -13.16 10.94 -21.88
N ARG A 240 -12.13 11.61 -22.42
CA ARG A 240 -12.01 11.88 -23.86
C ARG A 240 -11.40 10.70 -24.64
N ARG A 241 -10.46 9.97 -24.03
CA ARG A 241 -9.70 8.89 -24.67
C ARG A 241 -10.43 7.54 -24.60
N TYR A 242 -11.21 7.31 -23.55
CA TYR A 242 -11.90 6.06 -23.27
C TYR A 242 -13.41 6.25 -23.16
N ARG A 243 -14.17 5.20 -23.48
CA ARG A 243 -15.62 5.08 -23.23
C ARG A 243 -15.90 4.95 -21.74
N THR A 244 -15.88 6.07 -21.04
CA THR A 244 -16.20 6.15 -19.61
C THR A 244 -17.64 6.59 -19.38
N ARG A 245 -18.14 6.27 -18.19
CA ARG A 245 -19.28 6.91 -17.52
C ARG A 245 -18.72 8.09 -16.70
N PRO A 246 -18.83 9.35 -17.19
CA PRO A 246 -18.10 10.47 -16.60
C PRO A 246 -18.72 11.00 -15.31
N GLU A 247 -19.93 10.59 -14.96
CA GLU A 247 -20.63 11.04 -13.76
C GLU A 247 -19.93 10.60 -12.45
N ALA A 248 -19.97 11.45 -11.42
CA ALA A 248 -19.31 11.17 -10.15
C ALA A 248 -19.73 9.84 -9.53
N VAL A 249 -21.03 9.50 -9.59
CA VAL A 249 -21.56 8.25 -9.05
C VAL A 249 -20.91 7.00 -9.66
N ALA A 250 -20.40 7.08 -10.89
CA ALA A 250 -19.72 5.99 -11.60
C ALA A 250 -18.17 6.08 -11.53
N THR A 251 -17.64 7.01 -10.75
CA THR A 251 -16.20 7.27 -10.61
C THR A 251 -15.77 7.12 -9.16
N ALA A 252 -14.70 6.37 -8.92
CA ALA A 252 -14.13 6.16 -7.58
C ALA A 252 -12.65 6.50 -7.52
N GLN A 253 -12.17 6.89 -6.34
CA GLN A 253 -10.75 6.88 -5.98
C GLN A 253 -10.48 5.82 -4.93
N ALA A 254 -9.33 5.15 -5.00
CA ALA A 254 -8.87 4.27 -3.94
C ALA A 254 -7.35 4.23 -3.79
N GLY A 255 -6.89 3.88 -2.59
CA GLY A 255 -5.48 3.70 -2.28
C GLY A 255 -5.27 3.21 -0.85
N SER A 256 -4.03 2.84 -0.52
CA SER A 256 -3.66 2.39 0.83
C SER A 256 -2.79 3.37 1.59
N SER A 257 -2.82 3.29 2.92
CA SER A 257 -1.93 4.09 3.79
C SER A 257 -2.14 5.59 3.52
N PHE A 258 -1.09 6.33 3.13
CA PHE A 258 -1.25 7.70 2.63
C PHE A 258 -2.13 7.82 1.39
N GLY A 259 -2.16 6.84 0.49
CA GLY A 259 -3.11 6.80 -0.63
C GLY A 259 -4.57 6.68 -0.17
N GLY A 260 -4.81 6.03 0.97
CA GLY A 260 -6.13 6.02 1.63
C GLY A 260 -6.51 7.40 2.18
N VAL A 261 -5.53 8.13 2.75
CA VAL A 261 -5.71 9.53 3.17
C VAL A 261 -6.01 10.42 1.96
N ALA A 262 -5.26 10.26 0.87
CA ALA A 262 -5.46 10.99 -0.39
C ALA A 262 -6.85 10.73 -0.98
N SER A 263 -7.31 9.48 -0.99
CA SER A 263 -8.64 9.10 -1.48
C SER A 263 -9.76 9.75 -0.66
N ILE A 264 -9.66 9.70 0.67
CA ILE A 264 -10.64 10.32 1.58
C ILE A 264 -10.65 11.84 1.35
N TYR A 265 -9.49 12.49 1.36
CA TYR A 265 -9.37 13.92 1.14
C TYR A 265 -9.90 14.36 -0.23
N GLY A 266 -9.52 13.66 -1.30
CA GLY A 266 -9.94 13.94 -2.67
C GLY A 266 -11.44 13.81 -2.87
N THR A 267 -12.04 12.73 -2.37
CA THR A 267 -13.48 12.49 -2.54
C THR A 267 -14.35 13.45 -1.72
N LEU A 268 -13.88 13.92 -0.56
CA LEU A 268 -14.57 14.92 0.25
C LEU A 268 -14.44 16.34 -0.31
N THR A 269 -13.32 16.67 -0.97
CA THR A 269 -13.10 18.00 -1.58
C THR A 269 -13.75 18.13 -2.94
N ARG A 270 -13.86 17.03 -3.70
CA ARG A 270 -14.44 17.00 -5.06
C ARG A 270 -15.56 15.96 -5.20
N PRO A 271 -16.64 16.05 -4.39
CA PRO A 271 -17.79 15.14 -4.51
C PRO A 271 -18.57 15.33 -5.82
N ASP A 272 -18.30 16.41 -6.55
CA ASP A 272 -18.77 16.64 -7.92
C ASP A 272 -18.07 15.74 -8.95
N VAL A 273 -16.92 15.16 -8.60
CA VAL A 273 -16.09 14.32 -9.46
C VAL A 273 -16.07 12.86 -8.98
N TRP A 274 -16.07 12.65 -7.67
CA TRP A 274 -15.87 11.32 -7.06
C TRP A 274 -17.09 10.91 -6.24
N GLY A 275 -17.74 9.82 -6.63
CA GLY A 275 -18.91 9.29 -5.93
C GLY A 275 -18.58 8.17 -4.94
N SER A 276 -17.38 7.61 -5.00
CA SER A 276 -16.96 6.54 -4.09
C SER A 276 -15.48 6.63 -3.72
N CYS A 277 -15.17 6.25 -2.48
CA CYS A 277 -13.83 6.20 -1.92
C CYS A 277 -13.52 4.79 -1.43
N GLY A 278 -12.37 4.22 -1.82
CA GLY A 278 -11.80 3.00 -1.24
C GLY A 278 -10.54 3.31 -0.43
N ALA A 279 -10.64 3.33 0.89
CA ALA A 279 -9.52 3.63 1.78
C ALA A 279 -9.02 2.36 2.48
N PHE A 280 -7.87 1.86 2.03
CA PHE A 280 -7.27 0.62 2.54
C PHE A 280 -6.22 0.94 3.60
N SER A 281 -6.36 0.40 4.82
CA SER A 281 -5.44 0.70 5.93
C SER A 281 -5.07 2.20 6.04
N PRO A 282 -6.02 3.14 6.02
CA PRO A 282 -5.70 4.57 5.90
C PRO A 282 -4.90 5.04 7.11
N SER A 283 -3.89 5.90 6.87
CA SER A 283 -3.04 6.47 7.93
C SER A 283 -3.77 7.53 8.75
N LEU A 284 -4.85 7.14 9.44
CA LEU A 284 -5.72 8.02 10.23
C LEU A 284 -5.03 8.69 11.42
N TRP A 285 -3.83 8.23 11.81
CA TRP A 285 -3.01 8.82 12.86
C TRP A 285 -2.30 10.12 12.42
N VAL A 286 -2.23 10.40 11.13
CA VAL A 286 -1.56 11.61 10.60
C VAL A 286 -2.17 12.87 11.22
N GLN A 287 -1.29 13.80 11.62
CA GLN A 287 -1.64 15.07 12.24
C GLN A 287 -2.68 14.89 13.37
N ASP A 288 -2.40 13.97 14.29
CA ASP A 288 -3.25 13.67 15.45
C ASP A 288 -4.72 13.37 15.12
N GLY A 289 -4.99 12.77 13.95
CA GLY A 289 -6.34 12.43 13.53
C GLY A 289 -7.11 13.54 12.80
N ALA A 290 -6.41 14.55 12.28
CA ALA A 290 -7.02 15.70 11.60
C ALA A 290 -7.97 15.33 10.44
N LEU A 291 -7.80 14.16 9.82
CA LEU A 291 -8.64 13.73 8.69
C LEU A 291 -10.12 13.59 9.06
N LEU A 292 -10.45 13.19 10.30
CA LEU A 292 -11.86 13.12 10.69
C LEU A 292 -12.48 14.50 10.85
N ASP A 293 -11.77 15.43 11.47
CA ASP A 293 -12.27 16.78 11.65
C ASP A 293 -12.40 17.50 10.30
N PHE A 294 -11.47 17.24 9.38
CA PHE A 294 -11.60 17.63 7.99
C PHE A 294 -12.89 17.07 7.36
N ALA A 295 -13.14 15.76 7.50
CA ALA A 295 -14.32 15.12 6.93
C ALA A 295 -15.65 15.66 7.47
N ARG A 296 -15.70 16.02 8.77
CA ARG A 296 -16.86 16.68 9.38
C ARG A 296 -17.15 18.07 8.79
N GLN A 297 -16.10 18.79 8.40
CA GLN A 297 -16.20 20.14 7.82
C GLN A 297 -16.53 20.10 6.32
N HIS A 298 -16.37 18.96 5.67
CA HIS A 298 -16.59 18.75 4.24
C HIS A 298 -17.62 17.64 3.99
N PRO A 299 -18.89 17.83 4.42
CA PRO A 299 -19.91 16.82 4.23
C PRO A 299 -20.16 16.57 2.74
N ALA A 300 -20.23 15.29 2.36
CA ALA A 300 -20.42 14.83 0.99
C ALA A 300 -21.58 13.82 0.95
N SER A 301 -22.81 14.30 1.00
CA SER A 301 -24.02 13.46 1.16
C SER A 301 -24.26 12.45 0.04
N GLY A 302 -23.60 12.60 -1.12
CA GLY A 302 -23.64 11.63 -2.22
C GLY A 302 -22.53 10.56 -2.18
N LEU A 303 -21.49 10.76 -1.36
CA LEU A 303 -20.29 9.92 -1.31
C LEU A 303 -20.59 8.57 -0.67
N ARG A 304 -20.06 7.49 -1.25
CA ARG A 304 -20.01 6.16 -0.61
C ARG A 304 -18.57 5.90 -0.16
N LEU A 305 -18.36 5.64 1.12
CA LEU A 305 -17.05 5.45 1.72
C LEU A 305 -16.83 3.99 2.09
N TYR A 306 -15.83 3.35 1.49
CA TYR A 306 -15.29 2.08 1.95
C TYR A 306 -14.00 2.34 2.71
N ALA A 307 -13.90 1.80 3.92
CA ALA A 307 -12.70 1.84 4.73
C ALA A 307 -12.34 0.42 5.19
N ASP A 308 -11.05 0.11 5.28
CA ASP A 308 -10.59 -1.14 5.88
C ASP A 308 -9.37 -0.98 6.79
N MET A 309 -9.09 -2.03 7.57
CA MET A 309 -7.90 -2.15 8.40
C MET A 309 -7.57 -3.62 8.66
N GLY A 310 -6.29 -3.99 8.61
CA GLY A 310 -5.78 -5.29 9.02
C GLY A 310 -5.58 -5.39 10.54
N THR A 311 -5.65 -6.60 11.08
CA THR A 311 -5.44 -6.82 12.53
C THR A 311 -3.98 -6.95 12.94
N HIS A 312 -3.03 -6.88 12.00
CA HIS A 312 -1.59 -6.99 12.23
C HIS A 312 -0.83 -5.75 11.70
N GLU A 313 -1.36 -4.57 12.01
CA GLU A 313 -0.79 -3.30 11.57
C GLU A 313 -0.18 -2.49 12.72
N GLY A 314 1.13 -2.27 12.65
CA GLY A 314 1.90 -1.57 13.69
C GLY A 314 2.91 -2.49 14.38
N PRO A 315 3.63 -2.01 15.40
CA PRO A 315 4.73 -2.76 16.01
C PRO A 315 4.28 -3.84 17.00
N PHE A 316 3.09 -3.71 17.59
CA PHE A 316 2.53 -4.66 18.57
C PHE A 316 1.04 -4.90 18.32
N VAL A 317 0.52 -6.03 18.80
CA VAL A 317 -0.91 -6.38 18.73
C VAL A 317 -1.81 -5.32 19.37
N GLU A 318 -1.34 -4.64 20.42
CA GLU A 318 -2.07 -3.53 21.06
C GLU A 318 -2.20 -2.31 20.14
N ASN A 319 -1.13 -1.98 19.40
CA ASN A 319 -1.14 -0.91 18.40
C ASN A 319 -2.08 -1.27 17.24
N ALA A 320 -2.02 -2.51 16.76
CA ALA A 320 -2.92 -2.98 15.71
C ALA A 320 -4.39 -2.92 16.15
N ALA A 321 -4.70 -3.34 17.38
CA ALA A 321 -6.03 -3.20 17.94
C ALA A 321 -6.45 -1.73 18.06
N ALA A 322 -5.53 -0.80 18.35
CA ALA A 322 -5.81 0.63 18.36
C ALA A 322 -6.10 1.18 16.96
N ALA A 323 -5.34 0.79 15.94
CA ALA A 323 -5.58 1.15 14.54
C ALA A 323 -6.95 0.65 14.03
N VAL A 324 -7.33 -0.59 14.38
CA VAL A 324 -8.67 -1.14 14.09
C VAL A 324 -9.76 -0.30 14.75
N ARG A 325 -9.62 0.01 16.05
CA ARG A 325 -10.59 0.87 16.77
C ARG A 325 -10.68 2.27 16.17
N GLN A 326 -9.55 2.85 15.77
CA GLN A 326 -9.50 4.17 15.14
C GLN A 326 -10.26 4.15 13.80
N THR A 327 -10.08 3.11 12.99
CA THR A 327 -10.76 2.96 11.70
C THR A 327 -12.26 2.72 11.87
N GLN A 328 -12.65 1.87 12.83
CA GLN A 328 -14.04 1.67 13.22
C GLN A 328 -14.69 2.99 13.64
N TRP A 329 -13.99 3.77 14.47
CA TRP A 329 -14.47 5.06 14.94
C TRP A 329 -14.60 6.08 13.81
N PHE A 330 -13.61 6.16 12.92
CA PHE A 330 -13.66 7.01 11.73
C PHE A 330 -14.85 6.65 10.84
N ALA A 331 -15.05 5.37 10.54
CA ALA A 331 -16.18 4.88 9.75
C ALA A 331 -17.53 5.27 10.39
N ALA A 332 -17.70 4.99 11.69
CA ALA A 332 -18.93 5.32 12.41
C ALA A 332 -19.19 6.83 12.47
N ARG A 333 -18.14 7.64 12.66
CA ARG A 333 -18.25 9.10 12.71
C ARG A 333 -18.41 9.74 11.34
N SER A 334 -18.13 9.01 10.25
CA SER A 334 -18.34 9.48 8.89
C SER A 334 -19.75 9.28 8.37
N ALA A 335 -20.46 8.28 8.89
CA ALA A 335 -21.82 7.95 8.47
C ALA A 335 -22.82 9.13 8.41
N PRO A 336 -22.81 10.12 9.33
CA PRO A 336 -23.76 11.23 9.28
C PRO A 336 -23.59 12.19 8.10
N PHE A 337 -22.43 12.19 7.42
CA PHE A 337 -22.11 13.18 6.39
C PHE A 337 -21.78 12.57 5.02
N VAL A 338 -21.94 11.26 4.86
CA VAL A 338 -21.82 10.55 3.59
C VAL A 338 -23.07 9.70 3.33
N LYS A 339 -23.26 9.23 2.10
CA LYS A 339 -24.40 8.40 1.70
C LYS A 339 -24.38 7.02 2.32
N GLU A 340 -23.20 6.40 2.36
CA GLU A 340 -22.99 5.03 2.78
C GLU A 340 -21.58 4.87 3.34
N VAL A 341 -21.43 4.09 4.41
CA VAL A 341 -20.13 3.64 4.90
C VAL A 341 -20.09 2.12 4.94
N LYS A 342 -19.08 1.53 4.31
CA LYS A 342 -18.73 0.11 4.42
C LYS A 342 -17.39 0.01 5.16
N LEU A 343 -17.36 -0.82 6.19
CA LEU A 343 -16.14 -1.14 6.93
C LEU A 343 -15.81 -2.63 6.74
N GLU A 344 -14.54 -2.92 6.49
CA GLU A 344 -14.01 -4.28 6.43
C GLU A 344 -12.78 -4.42 7.33
N ILE A 345 -12.67 -5.53 8.06
CA ILE A 345 -11.51 -5.81 8.92
C ILE A 345 -10.86 -7.10 8.45
N GLY A 346 -9.61 -7.00 8.02
CA GLY A 346 -8.81 -8.14 7.57
C GLY A 346 -8.17 -8.85 8.75
N LEU A 347 -8.59 -10.09 9.02
CA LEU A 347 -7.97 -10.91 10.06
C LEU A 347 -6.59 -11.40 9.57
N ASP A 348 -5.59 -11.31 10.43
CA ASP A 348 -4.20 -11.73 10.16
C ASP A 348 -3.51 -10.93 9.04
N HIS A 349 -4.13 -9.83 8.64
CA HIS A 349 -3.67 -8.95 7.58
C HIS A 349 -2.74 -7.87 8.12
N TRP A 350 -1.63 -7.67 7.41
CA TRP A 350 -0.57 -6.72 7.73
C TRP A 350 -0.69 -5.44 6.87
N HIS A 351 0.17 -4.46 7.13
CA HIS A 351 0.22 -3.20 6.35
C HIS A 351 1.06 -3.39 5.07
N ASP A 352 0.59 -4.25 4.15
CA ASP A 352 1.32 -4.62 2.95
C ASP A 352 0.44 -4.91 1.72
N GLU A 353 1.06 -4.96 0.54
CA GLU A 353 0.41 -5.19 -0.75
C GLU A 353 -0.37 -6.52 -0.81
N PRO A 354 0.13 -7.67 -0.33
CA PRO A 354 -0.64 -8.91 -0.34
C PRO A 354 -1.95 -8.81 0.45
N ALA A 355 -1.93 -8.17 1.63
CA ALA A 355 -3.13 -8.01 2.43
C ALA A 355 -4.17 -7.08 1.74
N TRP A 356 -3.72 -6.01 1.09
CA TRP A 356 -4.61 -5.15 0.31
C TRP A 356 -5.16 -5.88 -0.92
N ALA A 357 -4.34 -6.66 -1.63
CA ALA A 357 -4.76 -7.50 -2.75
C ALA A 357 -5.87 -8.47 -2.37
N GLU A 358 -5.81 -9.06 -1.17
CA GLU A 358 -6.83 -10.00 -0.68
C GLU A 358 -8.18 -9.31 -0.40
N ARG A 359 -8.16 -8.08 0.13
CA ARG A 359 -9.39 -7.32 0.46
C ARG A 359 -9.97 -6.55 -0.73
N PHE A 360 -9.14 -6.17 -1.69
CA PHE A 360 -9.54 -5.35 -2.84
C PHE A 360 -10.76 -5.88 -3.63
N PRO A 361 -10.91 -7.20 -3.90
CA PRO A 361 -12.09 -7.72 -4.58
C PRO A 361 -13.42 -7.41 -3.88
N ALA A 362 -13.45 -7.35 -2.54
CA ALA A 362 -14.65 -7.05 -1.78
C ALA A 362 -15.09 -5.60 -1.98
N PHE A 363 -14.14 -4.66 -1.93
CA PHE A 363 -14.37 -3.26 -2.30
C PHE A 363 -14.88 -3.12 -3.73
N LEU A 364 -14.18 -3.73 -4.70
CA LEU A 364 -14.50 -3.59 -6.11
C LEU A 364 -15.93 -4.09 -6.41
N ARG A 365 -16.29 -5.23 -5.84
CA ARG A 365 -17.65 -5.78 -5.90
C ARG A 365 -18.66 -4.83 -5.28
N TRP A 366 -18.43 -4.36 -4.05
CA TRP A 366 -19.33 -3.43 -3.35
C TRP A 366 -19.55 -2.13 -4.13
N TRP A 367 -18.49 -1.56 -4.70
CA TRP A 367 -18.56 -0.36 -5.52
C TRP A 367 -19.45 -0.59 -6.75
N LEU A 368 -19.11 -1.59 -7.58
CA LEU A 368 -19.81 -1.89 -8.82
C LEU A 368 -21.25 -2.36 -8.59
N THR A 369 -21.54 -3.08 -7.50
CA THR A 369 -22.92 -3.46 -7.15
C THR A 369 -23.82 -2.28 -6.77
N GLY A 370 -23.23 -1.20 -6.26
CA GLY A 370 -24.00 -0.05 -5.78
C GLY A 370 -24.10 1.08 -6.80
N LEU A 371 -23.61 0.88 -8.03
CA LEU A 371 -23.81 1.83 -9.11
C LEU A 371 -25.27 1.83 -9.54
N PRO A 372 -25.85 3.00 -9.88
CA PRO A 372 -27.15 3.06 -10.51
C PRO A 372 -27.09 2.39 -11.88
N ALA A 373 -28.20 1.71 -12.23
CA ALA A 373 -28.41 1.04 -13.51
C ALA A 373 -28.31 2.00 -14.70
#